data_AF-A0A2Z4UHB2-F1
#
_entry.id   AF-A0A2Z4UHB2-F1
#
_cell.length_a   1.000
_cell.length_b   1.000
_cell.length_c   1.000
_cell.angle_alpha   90.00
_cell.angle_beta   90.00
_cell.angle_gamma   90.00
#
_symmetry.space_group_name_H-M   'P 1'
#
loop_
_entity.id
_entity.type
_entity.pdbx_description
1 polymer ?
#
loop_
_entity_poly.entity_id
_entity_poly.type
_entity_poly.pdbx_seq_one_letter_code
_entity_poly.pdbx_strand_id
1 'polypeptide(L)'
;MTTTQERSLEGLMQAALPEGGFFAPVSDNYYMEVTDRSTGLVWMSSMPVTAQQYEEMEVEAPLTKTLFARGSMDAFAFFHSPGLPEHPLRERVIAGLRCINVAAMGKVTPPTDPRGPLVAMVEKAHRLGFEAGRTLTILSLPDGDYVGTLGEPDADDNIVLPDGGALKKVSLTSPQIVELPNPTRCFFWGLGDGDLRSFQGPVTL
;
A
#
# COMPACT_ATOMS: atom_id res chain seq x y z
N MET A 1 -14.37 22.57 22.41
CA MET A 1 -13.70 21.38 22.97
C MET A 1 -13.80 20.30 21.91
N THR A 2 -12.77 20.19 21.07
CA THR A 2 -12.64 19.09 20.09
C THR A 2 -12.46 17.79 20.89
N THR A 3 -13.28 16.79 20.59
CA THR A 3 -13.33 15.54 21.36
C THR A 3 -12.03 14.76 21.18
N THR A 4 -11.65 13.92 22.15
CA THR A 4 -10.42 13.12 22.10
C THR A 4 -10.35 12.23 20.85
N GLN A 5 -11.51 11.88 20.27
CA GLN A 5 -11.63 11.11 19.04
C GLN A 5 -11.19 11.90 17.80
N GLU A 6 -11.34 13.23 17.76
CA GLU A 6 -10.86 14.09 16.66
C GLU A 6 -9.33 14.24 16.62
N ARG A 7 -8.62 13.76 17.65
CA ARG A 7 -7.14 13.76 17.71
C ARG A 7 -6.51 12.38 17.53
N SER A 8 -7.30 11.30 17.46
CA SER A 8 -6.75 9.97 17.15
C SER A 8 -6.47 9.86 15.65
N LEU A 9 -5.52 9.01 15.25
CA LEU A 9 -5.26 8.76 13.83
C LEU A 9 -6.53 8.33 13.09
N GLU A 10 -7.30 7.43 13.69
CA GLU A 10 -8.57 6.97 13.13
C GLU A 10 -9.52 8.13 12.86
N GLY A 11 -9.71 9.03 13.82
CA GLY A 11 -10.58 10.20 13.64
C GLY A 11 -10.07 11.13 12.54
N LEU A 12 -8.76 11.36 12.47
CA LEU A 12 -8.15 12.15 11.39
C LEU A 12 -8.37 11.52 10.01
N MET A 13 -8.19 10.20 9.90
CA MET A 13 -8.34 9.49 8.64
C MET A 13 -9.80 9.41 8.19
N GLN A 14 -10.73 9.15 9.12
CA GLN A 14 -12.17 9.12 8.83
C GLN A 14 -12.69 10.51 8.43
N ALA A 15 -12.26 11.57 9.13
CA ALA A 15 -12.65 12.94 8.78
C ALA A 15 -12.13 13.36 7.39
N ALA A 16 -11.02 12.78 6.94
CA ALA A 16 -10.45 13.03 5.63
C ALA A 16 -10.99 12.10 4.53
N LEU A 17 -11.85 11.13 4.87
CA LEU A 17 -12.38 10.14 3.93
C LEU A 17 -13.61 10.69 3.19
N PRO A 18 -13.59 10.76 1.85
CA PRO A 18 -14.79 11.11 1.09
C PRO A 18 -15.86 10.01 1.17
N GLU A 19 -17.10 10.37 0.86
CA GLU A 19 -18.19 9.40 0.76
C GLU A 19 -17.86 8.30 -0.26
N GLY A 20 -18.07 7.04 0.13
CA GLY A 20 -17.74 5.88 -0.70
C GLY A 20 -16.25 5.48 -0.72
N GLY A 21 -15.40 6.18 0.05
CA GLY A 21 -14.05 5.74 0.34
C GLY A 21 -14.00 4.52 1.26
N PHE A 22 -12.88 3.81 1.22
CA PHE A 22 -12.59 2.68 2.11
C PHE A 22 -11.52 3.08 3.12
N PHE A 23 -11.75 2.78 4.39
CA PHE A 23 -10.78 2.94 5.47
C PHE A 23 -10.65 1.61 6.21
N ALA A 24 -9.43 1.26 6.58
CA ALA A 24 -9.19 0.15 7.48
C ALA A 24 -8.01 0.41 8.42
N PRO A 25 -8.13 0.06 9.72
CA PRO A 25 -6.98 -0.08 10.58
C PRO A 25 -6.16 -1.30 10.15
N VAL A 26 -4.83 -1.19 10.19
CA VAL A 26 -3.93 -2.23 9.71
C VAL A 26 -3.79 -3.35 10.74
N SER A 27 -3.67 -3.05 12.04
CA SER A 27 -3.52 -4.09 13.10
C SER A 27 -2.57 -5.22 12.67
N ASP A 28 -2.76 -6.45 13.18
CA ASP A 28 -2.15 -7.67 12.65
C ASP A 28 -2.94 -8.27 11.47
N ASN A 29 -3.65 -7.44 10.71
CA ASN A 29 -4.50 -7.89 9.61
C ASN A 29 -3.72 -7.94 8.28
N TYR A 30 -3.91 -9.03 7.56
CA TYR A 30 -3.40 -9.19 6.20
C TYR A 30 -4.53 -9.00 5.20
N TYR A 31 -4.21 -8.32 4.11
CA TYR A 31 -5.11 -8.17 2.96
C TYR A 31 -4.50 -8.89 1.76
N MET A 32 -5.35 -9.35 0.86
CA MET A 32 -4.92 -9.90 -0.41
C MET A 32 -5.25 -8.96 -1.56
N GLU A 33 -4.44 -9.05 -2.62
CA GLU A 33 -4.69 -8.41 -3.90
C GLU A 33 -4.66 -9.45 -5.03
N VAL A 34 -5.57 -9.26 -5.98
CA VAL A 34 -5.59 -9.95 -7.27
C VAL A 34 -5.55 -8.92 -8.39
N THR A 35 -4.80 -9.21 -9.44
CA THR A 35 -4.69 -8.35 -10.61
C THR A 35 -5.47 -8.99 -11.76
N ASP A 36 -6.34 -8.22 -12.40
CA ASP A 36 -6.90 -8.55 -13.69
C ASP A 36 -5.87 -8.25 -14.78
N ARG A 37 -5.30 -9.29 -15.38
CA ARG A 37 -4.25 -9.16 -16.40
C ARG A 37 -4.74 -8.52 -17.69
N SER A 38 -6.06 -8.53 -17.95
CA SER A 38 -6.64 -7.94 -19.16
C SER A 38 -6.78 -6.43 -19.07
N THR A 39 -6.98 -5.90 -17.86
CA THR A 39 -7.22 -4.47 -17.62
C THR A 39 -6.10 -3.79 -16.83
N GLY A 40 -5.24 -4.55 -16.15
CA GLY A 40 -4.26 -4.04 -15.21
C GLY A 40 -4.86 -3.60 -13.87
N LEU A 41 -6.16 -3.77 -13.65
CA LEU A 41 -6.81 -3.38 -12.40
C LEU A 41 -6.46 -4.34 -11.26
N VAL A 42 -6.13 -3.76 -10.11
CA VAL A 42 -5.82 -4.47 -8.86
C VAL A 42 -7.02 -4.38 -7.92
N TRP A 43 -7.44 -5.52 -7.40
CA TRP A 43 -8.58 -5.68 -6.52
C TRP A 43 -8.09 -6.22 -5.18
N MET A 44 -8.37 -5.49 -4.10
CA MET A 44 -7.98 -5.86 -2.75
C MET A 44 -9.20 -6.38 -1.98
N SER A 45 -9.03 -7.40 -1.13
CA SER A 45 -10.11 -7.83 -0.22
C SER A 45 -10.56 -6.66 0.66
N SER A 46 -11.86 -6.50 0.86
CA SER A 46 -12.39 -5.45 1.76
C SER A 46 -12.35 -5.86 3.23
N MET A 47 -11.96 -7.10 3.52
CA MET A 47 -11.80 -7.66 4.86
C MET A 47 -10.45 -8.36 4.95
N PRO A 48 -9.87 -8.44 6.17
CA PRO A 48 -8.68 -9.25 6.41
C PRO A 48 -8.88 -10.71 5.99
N VAL A 49 -7.81 -11.33 5.50
CA VAL A 49 -7.77 -12.74 5.11
C VAL A 49 -6.59 -13.44 5.79
N THR A 50 -6.71 -14.75 5.99
CA THR A 50 -5.61 -15.58 6.48
C THR A 50 -4.73 -16.06 5.33
N ALA A 51 -3.51 -16.50 5.64
CA ALA A 51 -2.61 -17.13 4.66
C ALA A 51 -3.27 -18.36 4.01
N GLN A 52 -3.93 -19.21 4.81
CA GLN A 52 -4.66 -20.37 4.31
C GLN A 52 -5.77 -19.97 3.33
N GLN A 53 -6.58 -18.96 3.65
CA GLN A 53 -7.60 -18.46 2.73
C GLN A 53 -6.99 -17.96 1.42
N TYR A 54 -5.85 -17.25 1.49
CA TYR A 54 -5.16 -16.79 0.29
C TYR A 54 -4.59 -17.94 -0.53
N GLU A 55 -4.00 -18.96 0.10
CA GLU A 55 -3.44 -20.15 -0.57
C GLU A 55 -4.53 -20.98 -1.27
N GLU A 56 -5.63 -21.25 -0.57
CA GLU A 56 -6.75 -22.06 -1.07
C GLU A 56 -7.63 -21.32 -2.09
N MET A 57 -7.53 -19.99 -2.16
CA MET A 57 -8.34 -19.19 -3.08
C MET A 57 -8.10 -19.60 -4.54
N GLU A 58 -9.14 -20.02 -5.24
CA GLU A 58 -9.08 -20.25 -6.68
C GLU A 58 -9.50 -18.98 -7.43
N VAL A 59 -8.60 -18.46 -8.27
CA VAL A 59 -8.88 -17.30 -9.14
C VAL A 59 -8.85 -17.73 -10.59
N GLU A 60 -9.92 -17.42 -11.31
CA GLU A 60 -10.04 -17.74 -12.73
C GLU A 60 -9.40 -16.65 -13.59
N ALA A 61 -8.82 -17.04 -14.73
CA ALA A 61 -8.33 -16.09 -15.72
C ALA A 61 -9.45 -15.11 -16.14
N PRO A 62 -9.16 -13.82 -16.33
CA PRO A 62 -7.83 -13.20 -16.40
C PRO A 62 -7.23 -12.77 -15.04
N LEU A 63 -7.84 -13.14 -13.91
CA LEU A 63 -7.36 -12.75 -12.58
C LEU A 63 -6.16 -13.60 -12.16
N THR A 64 -5.20 -12.96 -11.49
CA THR A 64 -4.05 -13.64 -10.88
C THR A 64 -3.80 -13.10 -9.48
N LYS A 65 -3.54 -14.00 -8.52
CA LYS A 65 -3.04 -13.64 -7.18
C LYS A 65 -1.79 -12.77 -7.32
N THR A 66 -1.74 -11.67 -6.58
CA THR A 66 -0.69 -10.66 -6.73
C THR A 66 0.04 -10.40 -5.43
N LEU A 67 -0.71 -10.21 -4.34
CA LEU A 67 -0.14 -9.84 -3.06
C LEU A 67 -0.96 -10.47 -1.93
N PHE A 68 -0.27 -10.89 -0.88
CA PHE A 68 -0.83 -11.14 0.44
C PHE A 68 0.11 -10.48 1.43
N ALA A 69 -0.33 -9.39 2.06
CA ALA A 69 0.57 -8.56 2.84
C ALA A 69 -0.14 -7.81 3.97
N ARG A 70 0.67 -7.46 4.96
CA ARG A 70 0.34 -6.48 5.99
C ARG A 70 1.00 -5.14 5.61
N GLY A 71 0.27 -4.05 5.84
CA GLY A 71 0.81 -2.70 5.72
C GLY A 71 1.85 -2.40 6.81
N SER A 72 2.86 -1.58 6.51
CA SER A 72 3.80 -1.05 7.53
C SER A 72 3.22 0.13 8.33
N MET A 73 2.10 0.69 7.85
CA MET A 73 1.32 1.76 8.45
C MET A 73 0.33 1.23 9.49
N ASP A 74 -0.23 2.11 10.32
CA ASP A 74 -1.19 1.75 11.37
C ASP A 74 -2.63 1.73 10.85
N ALA A 75 -2.91 2.49 9.80
CA ALA A 75 -4.17 2.48 9.06
C ALA A 75 -3.95 2.89 7.60
N PHE A 76 -4.91 2.58 6.72
CA PHE A 76 -4.89 3.03 5.34
C PHE A 76 -6.28 3.38 4.82
N ALA A 77 -6.32 4.16 3.75
CA ALA A 77 -7.55 4.52 3.08
C ALA A 77 -7.38 4.64 1.57
N PHE A 78 -8.41 4.19 0.83
CA PHE A 78 -8.56 4.40 -0.61
C PHE A 78 -9.80 5.25 -0.88
N PHE A 79 -9.67 6.28 -1.74
CA PHE A 79 -10.75 7.26 -1.93
C PHE A 79 -11.67 6.93 -3.10
N HIS A 80 -11.07 6.49 -4.19
CA HIS A 80 -11.76 6.19 -5.42
C HIS A 80 -10.95 5.20 -6.25
N SER A 81 -11.62 4.53 -7.18
CA SER A 81 -10.93 3.66 -8.12
C SER A 81 -10.11 4.48 -9.12
N PRO A 82 -9.02 3.91 -9.67
CA PRO A 82 -8.26 4.50 -10.76
C PRO A 82 -9.16 4.98 -11.91
N GLY A 83 -8.85 6.15 -12.45
CA GLY A 83 -9.55 6.80 -13.56
C GLY A 83 -10.93 7.36 -13.21
N LEU A 84 -11.36 7.29 -11.95
CA LEU A 84 -12.68 7.72 -11.50
C LEU A 84 -12.62 8.63 -10.26
N PRO A 85 -11.98 9.80 -10.32
CA PRO A 85 -12.11 10.78 -9.24
C PRO A 85 -13.61 11.10 -9.02
N GLU A 86 -14.00 11.33 -7.76
CA GLU A 86 -15.38 11.66 -7.34
C GLU A 86 -16.41 10.53 -7.37
N HIS A 87 -16.04 9.33 -7.81
CA HIS A 87 -16.91 8.15 -7.72
C HIS A 87 -16.48 7.24 -6.56
N PRO A 88 -17.43 6.52 -5.94
CA PRO A 88 -17.11 5.47 -4.99
C PRO A 88 -16.16 4.42 -5.57
N LEU A 89 -15.45 3.72 -4.70
CA LEU A 89 -14.67 2.56 -5.10
C LEU A 89 -15.55 1.54 -5.84
N ARG A 90 -15.06 1.04 -6.98
CA ARG A 90 -15.67 -0.09 -7.65
C ARG A 90 -15.50 -1.33 -6.78
N GLU A 91 -16.52 -2.17 -6.80
CA GLU A 91 -16.56 -3.41 -6.03
C GLU A 91 -16.86 -4.60 -6.92
N ARG A 92 -16.34 -5.76 -6.53
CA ARG A 92 -16.64 -7.04 -7.15
C ARG A 92 -16.45 -8.18 -6.14
N VAL A 93 -17.18 -9.27 -6.33
CA VAL A 93 -16.92 -10.54 -5.62
C VAL A 93 -15.91 -11.37 -6.41
N ILE A 94 -14.82 -11.78 -5.76
CA ILE A 94 -13.77 -12.64 -6.32
C ILE A 94 -13.55 -13.79 -5.36
N ALA A 95 -13.70 -15.03 -5.84
CA ALA A 95 -13.59 -16.24 -5.01
C ALA A 95 -14.41 -16.17 -3.70
N GLY A 96 -15.63 -15.60 -3.77
CA GLY A 96 -16.51 -15.41 -2.62
C GLY A 96 -16.18 -14.23 -1.71
N LEU A 97 -15.09 -13.50 -1.96
CA LEU A 97 -14.66 -12.35 -1.18
C LEU A 97 -15.09 -11.04 -1.84
N ARG A 98 -15.66 -10.12 -1.07
CA ARG A 98 -15.89 -8.74 -1.52
C ARG A 98 -14.52 -8.06 -1.67
N CYS A 99 -14.27 -7.53 -2.85
CA CYS A 99 -13.04 -6.85 -3.20
C CYS A 99 -13.34 -5.44 -3.75
N ILE A 100 -12.46 -4.50 -3.47
CA ILE A 100 -12.50 -3.12 -3.96
C ILE A 100 -11.37 -2.88 -4.96
N ASN A 101 -11.63 -2.12 -6.03
CA ASN A 101 -10.59 -1.75 -6.99
C ASN A 101 -9.76 -0.59 -6.44
N VAL A 102 -8.56 -0.90 -5.99
CA VAL A 102 -7.67 0.01 -5.25
C VAL A 102 -6.58 0.63 -6.11
N ALA A 103 -6.22 -0.02 -7.22
CA ALA A 103 -5.12 0.42 -8.06
C ALA A 103 -5.26 -0.05 -9.52
N ALA A 104 -4.52 0.61 -10.41
CA ALA A 104 -4.27 0.17 -11.78
C ALA A 104 -2.76 0.14 -12.02
N MET A 105 -2.26 -1.00 -12.49
CA MET A 105 -0.86 -1.18 -12.81
C MET A 105 -0.51 -0.42 -14.08
N GLY A 106 0.42 0.52 -13.98
CA GLY A 106 1.02 1.21 -15.11
C GLY A 106 2.32 0.56 -15.54
N LYS A 107 3.31 1.39 -15.89
CA LYS A 107 4.63 0.92 -16.32
C LYS A 107 5.33 0.15 -15.20
N VAL A 108 5.77 -1.06 -15.50
CA VAL A 108 6.61 -1.89 -14.64
C VAL A 108 8.01 -1.98 -15.24
N THR A 109 9.02 -1.75 -14.41
CA THR A 109 10.43 -1.93 -14.73
C THR A 109 10.99 -3.04 -13.85
N PRO A 110 11.44 -4.17 -14.43
CA PRO A 110 11.97 -5.28 -13.65
C PRO A 110 13.29 -4.87 -12.96
N PRO A 111 13.66 -5.56 -11.88
CA PRO A 111 14.92 -5.31 -11.21
C PRO A 111 16.11 -5.64 -12.12
N THR A 112 17.17 -4.84 -12.05
CA THR A 112 18.46 -5.10 -12.73
C THR A 112 19.42 -5.95 -11.90
N ASP A 113 19.17 -6.06 -10.60
CA ASP A 113 19.87 -6.94 -9.64
C ASP A 113 18.83 -7.85 -8.98
N PRO A 114 19.08 -9.15 -8.77
CA PRO A 114 18.13 -10.06 -8.09
C PRO A 114 17.68 -9.60 -6.69
N ARG A 115 18.48 -8.78 -6.01
CA ARG A 115 18.17 -8.16 -4.71
C ARG A 115 17.73 -6.69 -4.85
N GLY A 116 17.62 -6.18 -6.07
CA GLY A 116 17.12 -4.85 -6.38
C GLY A 116 15.59 -4.83 -6.48
N PRO A 117 14.99 -3.62 -6.55
CA PRO A 117 13.54 -3.50 -6.61
C PRO A 117 12.98 -3.69 -8.01
N LEU A 118 11.81 -4.31 -8.09
CA LEU A 118 10.86 -4.02 -9.16
C LEU A 118 10.31 -2.61 -8.94
N VAL A 119 10.28 -1.80 -10.01
CA VAL A 119 9.74 -0.43 -9.95
C VAL A 119 8.45 -0.36 -10.76
N ALA A 120 7.35 0.05 -10.13
CA ALA A 120 6.07 0.20 -10.79
C ALA A 120 5.53 1.63 -10.65
N MET A 121 4.95 2.15 -11.72
CA MET A 121 4.03 3.30 -11.64
C MET A 121 2.62 2.75 -11.45
N VAL A 122 1.99 3.10 -10.34
CA VAL A 122 0.69 2.56 -9.93
C VAL A 122 -0.29 3.70 -9.77
N GLU A 123 -1.39 3.69 -10.53
CA GLU A 123 -2.46 4.65 -10.33
C GLU A 123 -3.29 4.22 -9.12
N LYS A 124 -3.42 5.09 -8.13
CA LYS A 124 -4.22 4.88 -6.91
C LYS A 124 -4.41 6.17 -6.13
N ALA A 125 -5.54 6.26 -5.43
CA ALA A 125 -5.83 7.36 -4.52
C ALA A 125 -5.76 6.84 -3.07
N HIS A 126 -4.56 6.87 -2.49
CA HIS A 126 -4.22 6.12 -1.27
C HIS A 126 -3.60 7.03 -0.20
N ARG A 127 -4.10 6.97 1.04
CA ARG A 127 -3.43 7.54 2.22
C ARG A 127 -3.01 6.46 3.20
N LEU A 128 -1.90 6.74 3.84
CA LEU A 128 -1.31 5.94 4.91
C LEU A 128 -1.41 6.72 6.21
N GLY A 129 -1.87 6.08 7.26
CA GLY A 129 -1.92 6.64 8.61
C GLY A 129 -0.85 6.04 9.50
N PHE A 130 -0.14 6.90 10.21
CA PHE A 130 0.87 6.50 11.18
C PHE A 130 0.61 7.16 12.54
N GLU A 131 0.66 6.38 13.60
CA GLU A 131 0.47 6.86 14.97
C GLU A 131 1.70 7.64 15.48
N ALA A 132 1.48 8.49 16.49
CA ALA A 132 2.57 9.10 17.22
C ALA A 132 3.47 8.02 17.87
N GLY A 133 4.77 8.28 17.96
CA GLY A 133 5.76 7.36 18.51
C GLY A 133 6.28 6.30 17.53
N ARG A 134 5.69 6.19 16.33
CA ARG A 134 6.21 5.34 15.26
C ARG A 134 7.55 5.88 14.76
N THR A 135 8.41 4.98 14.32
CA THR A 135 9.60 5.30 13.52
C THR A 135 9.42 4.74 12.13
N LEU A 136 9.36 5.63 11.14
CA LEU A 136 9.19 5.28 9.74
C LEU A 136 10.56 5.05 9.10
N THR A 137 10.70 4.00 8.29
CA THR A 137 11.81 3.89 7.34
C THR A 137 11.44 4.59 6.05
N ILE A 138 12.31 5.50 5.61
CA ILE A 138 12.17 6.27 4.37
C ILE A 138 13.32 5.90 3.44
N LEU A 139 13.01 5.51 2.22
CA LEU A 139 13.97 5.45 1.12
C LEU A 139 14.12 6.86 0.55
N SER A 140 15.29 7.45 0.73
CA SER A 140 15.63 8.76 0.15
C SER A 140 16.43 8.54 -1.13
N LEU A 141 15.96 9.13 -2.22
CA LEU A 141 16.60 9.15 -3.53
C LEU A 141 16.82 10.61 -3.96
N PRO A 142 17.68 10.87 -4.96
CA PRO A 142 17.89 12.24 -5.46
C PRO A 142 16.61 12.95 -5.94
N ASP A 143 15.57 12.20 -6.29
CA ASP A 143 14.29 12.72 -6.77
C ASP A 143 13.20 12.83 -5.69
N GLY A 144 13.45 12.37 -4.46
CA GLY A 144 12.52 12.51 -3.35
C GLY A 144 12.58 11.38 -2.33
N ASP A 145 11.64 11.44 -1.39
CA ASP A 145 11.52 10.50 -0.28
C ASP A 145 10.35 9.56 -0.48
N TYR A 146 10.52 8.28 -0.17
CA TYR A 146 9.55 7.22 -0.37
C TYR A 146 9.33 6.50 0.95
N VAL A 147 8.08 6.49 1.43
CA VAL A 147 7.74 5.92 2.74
C VAL A 147 7.58 4.40 2.64
N GLY A 148 8.05 3.67 3.63
CA GLY A 148 7.84 2.23 3.73
C GLY A 148 6.34 1.89 3.90
N THR A 149 5.80 1.05 3.03
CA THR A 149 4.36 0.73 3.00
C THR A 149 4.04 -0.74 3.23
N LEU A 150 4.96 -1.63 2.91
CA LEU A 150 4.80 -3.08 3.08
C LEU A 150 6.09 -3.66 3.65
N GLY A 151 5.96 -4.75 4.41
CA GLY A 151 7.09 -5.45 5.00
C GLY A 151 7.62 -4.85 6.29
N GLU A 152 8.50 -5.61 6.94
CA GLU A 152 9.15 -5.20 8.18
C GLU A 152 10.53 -4.56 7.92
N PRO A 153 10.98 -3.65 8.80
CA PRO A 153 12.31 -3.05 8.70
C PRO A 153 13.47 -4.05 8.75
N ASP A 154 13.28 -5.26 9.29
CA ASP A 154 14.34 -6.29 9.33
C ASP A 154 14.77 -6.75 7.92
N ALA A 155 13.92 -6.55 6.90
CA ALA A 155 14.28 -6.81 5.52
C ALA A 155 15.22 -5.74 4.92
N ASP A 156 15.34 -4.56 5.55
CA ASP A 156 16.08 -3.41 5.03
C ASP A 156 17.59 -3.72 4.83
N ASP A 157 18.16 -4.61 5.65
CA ASP A 157 19.58 -4.99 5.56
C ASP A 157 19.87 -5.97 4.39
N ASN A 158 18.83 -6.55 3.79
CA ASN A 158 18.95 -7.59 2.76
C ASN A 158 18.65 -7.08 1.34
N ILE A 159 18.27 -5.81 1.20
CA ILE A 159 17.89 -5.21 -0.09
C ILE A 159 19.03 -4.40 -0.72
N VAL A 160 19.13 -4.43 -2.05
CA VAL A 160 19.95 -3.51 -2.83
C VAL A 160 19.10 -2.31 -3.18
N LEU A 161 19.52 -1.12 -2.72
CA LEU A 161 18.83 0.14 -2.98
C LEU A 161 19.09 0.62 -4.42
N PRO A 162 18.17 1.40 -5.01
CA PRO A 162 18.45 2.09 -6.27
C PRO A 162 19.65 3.03 -6.14
N ASP A 163 20.27 3.37 -7.27
CA ASP A 163 21.43 4.25 -7.32
C ASP A 163 21.18 5.59 -6.59
N GLY A 164 22.13 5.97 -5.74
CA GLY A 164 22.02 7.16 -4.89
C GLY A 164 21.02 7.03 -3.74
N GLY A 165 20.45 5.83 -3.53
CA GLY A 165 19.50 5.55 -2.46
C GLY A 165 20.14 5.40 -1.09
N ALA A 166 19.46 5.90 -0.08
CA ALA A 166 19.78 5.68 1.32
C ALA A 166 18.50 5.45 2.12
N LEU A 167 18.57 4.59 3.15
CA LEU A 167 17.49 4.45 4.11
C LEU A 167 17.72 5.40 5.29
N LYS A 168 16.69 6.15 5.67
CA LYS A 168 16.68 7.00 6.85
C LYS A 168 15.50 6.67 7.75
N LYS A 169 15.64 6.95 9.03
CA LYS A 169 14.59 6.74 10.04
C LYS A 169 14.01 8.09 10.47
N VAL A 170 12.69 8.20 10.50
CA VAL A 170 11.97 9.41 10.92
C VAL A 170 11.01 9.05 12.05
N SER A 171 11.22 9.62 13.24
CA SER A 171 10.35 9.39 14.39
C SER A 171 9.22 10.41 14.44
N LEU A 172 7.99 9.95 14.59
CA LEU A 172 6.80 10.79 14.62
C LEU A 172 6.47 11.23 16.06
N THR A 173 6.29 12.52 16.28
CA THR A 173 5.86 13.07 17.59
C THR A 173 4.35 13.28 17.69
N SER A 174 3.64 13.18 16.57
CA SER A 174 2.18 13.27 16.46
C SER A 174 1.70 12.29 15.39
N PRO A 175 0.42 11.89 15.37
CA PRO A 175 -0.11 11.11 14.26
C PRO A 175 0.08 11.86 12.94
N GLN A 176 0.39 11.13 11.86
CA GLN A 176 0.61 11.68 10.53
C GLN A 176 -0.20 10.91 9.50
N ILE A 177 -0.75 11.66 8.55
CA ILE A 177 -1.39 11.11 7.35
C ILE A 177 -0.51 11.45 6.16
N VAL A 178 -0.10 10.42 5.42
CA VAL A 178 0.73 10.54 4.24
C VAL A 178 -0.12 10.20 3.03
N GLU A 179 -0.38 11.20 2.18
CA GLU A 179 -1.03 10.99 0.90
C GLU A 179 0.01 10.61 -0.16
N LEU A 180 -0.21 9.47 -0.81
CA LEU A 180 0.65 9.05 -1.91
C LEU A 180 0.27 9.82 -3.18
N PRO A 181 1.25 10.24 -4.01
CA PRO A 181 0.95 10.86 -5.29
C PRO A 181 0.19 9.89 -6.20
N ASN A 182 -0.63 10.40 -7.10
CA ASN A 182 -1.33 9.59 -8.10
C ASN A 182 -0.95 10.05 -9.53
N PRO A 183 -0.26 9.22 -10.34
CA PRO A 183 0.22 7.87 -10.03
C PRO A 183 1.36 7.86 -9.01
N THR A 184 1.41 6.81 -8.19
CA THR A 184 2.49 6.58 -7.22
C THR A 184 3.62 5.79 -7.86
N ARG A 185 4.88 6.17 -7.59
CA ARG A 185 6.01 5.30 -7.87
C ARG A 185 6.24 4.37 -6.69
N CYS A 186 6.24 3.08 -6.96
CA CYS A 186 6.40 2.02 -5.97
C CYS A 186 7.67 1.21 -6.27
N PHE A 187 8.45 0.98 -5.23
CA PHE A 187 9.56 0.02 -5.25
C PHE A 187 9.14 -1.22 -4.47
N PHE A 188 9.39 -2.40 -5.03
CA PHE A 188 9.05 -3.69 -4.42
C PHE A 188 10.24 -4.63 -4.45
N TRP A 189 10.58 -5.19 -3.29
CA TRP A 189 11.53 -6.29 -3.13
C TRP A 189 10.79 -7.54 -2.66
N GLY A 190 11.35 -8.71 -2.97
CA GLY A 190 10.86 -9.98 -2.42
C GLY A 190 9.46 -10.39 -2.86
N LEU A 191 8.92 -9.86 -3.98
CA LEU A 191 7.63 -10.33 -4.51
C LEU A 191 7.70 -11.83 -4.85
N GLY A 192 6.86 -12.64 -4.19
CA GLY A 192 6.82 -14.10 -4.35
C GLY A 192 7.40 -14.81 -3.13
N ASP A 193 8.67 -15.18 -3.19
CA ASP A 193 9.30 -16.11 -2.24
C ASP A 193 10.29 -15.44 -1.27
N GLY A 194 10.35 -14.10 -1.23
CA GLY A 194 11.29 -13.35 -0.41
C GLY A 194 10.61 -12.52 0.68
N ASP A 195 11.42 -11.91 1.55
CA ASP A 195 10.93 -10.94 2.52
C ASP A 195 10.41 -9.71 1.77
N LEU A 196 9.09 -9.62 1.67
CA LEU A 196 8.41 -8.52 1.00
C LEU A 196 8.83 -7.20 1.64
N ARG A 197 9.27 -6.24 0.82
CA ARG A 197 9.50 -4.87 1.26
C ARG A 197 9.06 -3.89 0.19
N SER A 198 8.38 -2.81 0.58
CA SER A 198 7.97 -1.77 -0.37
C SER A 198 8.11 -0.36 0.17
N PHE A 199 8.54 0.54 -0.71
CA PHE A 199 8.61 1.98 -0.49
C PHE A 199 7.86 2.72 -1.60
N GLN A 200 7.09 3.75 -1.26
CA GLN A 200 6.15 4.39 -2.19
C GLN A 200 6.14 5.91 -2.03
N GLY A 201 6.01 6.63 -3.15
CA GLY A 201 6.12 8.09 -3.18
C GLY A 201 6.40 8.66 -4.58
N PRO A 202 7.10 9.81 -4.67
CA PRO A 202 7.69 10.56 -3.57
C PRO A 202 6.63 11.21 -2.66
N VAL A 203 6.96 11.42 -1.39
CA VAL A 203 6.11 12.05 -0.36
C VAL A 203 6.88 13.16 0.35
N THR A 204 6.15 14.02 1.06
CA THR A 204 6.72 14.99 2.01
C THR A 204 6.30 14.58 3.42
N LEU A 205 7.28 14.49 4.32
CA LEU A 205 7.12 14.05 5.72
C LEU A 205 7.69 15.09 6.69
#